data_AF-A0A7I7XJU1-F1
#
_entry.id   AF-A0A7I7XJU1-F1
#
_cell.length_a   1.000
_cell.length_b   1.000
_cell.length_c   1.000
_cell.angle_alpha   90.00
_cell.angle_beta   90.00
_cell.angle_gamma   90.00
#
_symmetry.space_group_name_H-M   'P 1'
#
loop_
_entity.id
_entity.type
_entity.pdbx_description
1 polymer ?
#
loop_
_entity_poly.entity_id
_entity_poly.type
_entity_poly.pdbx_seq_one_letter_code
_entity_poly.pdbx_strand_id
1 'polypeptide(L)'
;MLPHGIRGKTMKVRRVQHDGTIAEFDIQAQDLGHEHGITFAVDADIEDGDEVTDALPNGKTKTMRLREVQVLQNPFPGGNNRLDHTGAKYDVVSGRAALKQPTPVSLPGLHPLVSNASGSQIASGHYDDAVFNAFKAIEDRVQALAGHPKNPKGDALGGKGLMTVVFNEQSSLLDITSDNANATQRENEREGFKFLFMGGAQGLRNPRGHGPNLGTGEQEAMEMLATASLLMRRLDRAEARLKGGQL
;
A
#
# COMPACT_ATOMS: atom_id res chain seq x y z
N MET A 1 -23.21 -15.59 28.86
CA MET A 1 -24.33 -14.82 29.43
C MET A 1 -23.90 -13.39 29.22
N LEU A 2 -24.34 -12.75 28.11
CA LEU A 2 -24.36 -11.28 28.10
C LEU A 2 -24.93 -10.89 29.46
N PRO A 3 -24.32 -9.95 30.21
CA PRO A 3 -25.01 -9.35 31.33
C PRO A 3 -26.45 -9.09 30.89
N HIS A 4 -27.40 -9.76 31.54
CA HIS A 4 -28.76 -9.87 31.06
C HIS A 4 -29.30 -8.46 30.76
N GLY A 5 -29.64 -8.15 29.51
CA GLY A 5 -30.27 -6.86 29.14
C GLY A 5 -29.36 -5.76 28.56
N ILE A 6 -28.24 -6.07 27.91
CA ILE A 6 -27.49 -5.05 27.14
C ILE A 6 -28.33 -4.58 25.94
N ARG A 7 -28.83 -3.34 26.00
CA ARG A 7 -29.35 -2.60 24.85
C ARG A 7 -28.16 -2.06 24.06
N GLY A 8 -27.63 -2.88 23.16
CA GLY A 8 -26.64 -2.44 22.17
C GLY A 8 -27.19 -1.26 21.36
N LYS A 9 -26.27 -0.46 20.83
CA LYS A 9 -26.62 0.63 19.92
C LYS A 9 -26.50 0.12 18.49
N THR A 10 -27.44 0.55 17.65
CA THR A 10 -27.35 0.28 16.22
C THR A 10 -26.25 1.16 15.63
N MET A 11 -25.18 0.53 15.15
CA MET A 11 -24.06 1.16 14.46
C MET A 11 -24.00 0.69 13.01
N LYS A 12 -23.35 1.45 12.13
CA LYS A 12 -23.17 1.08 10.72
C LYS A 12 -21.81 0.47 10.49
N VAL A 13 -21.76 -0.71 9.91
CA VAL A 13 -20.52 -1.36 9.47
C VAL A 13 -20.32 -1.10 7.98
N ARG A 14 -19.09 -0.82 7.59
CA ARG A 14 -18.62 -0.74 6.22
C ARG A 14 -17.44 -1.71 6.04
N ARG A 15 -17.62 -2.71 5.19
CA ARG A 15 -16.59 -3.70 4.81
C ARG A 15 -16.15 -3.46 3.36
N VAL A 16 -14.84 -3.40 3.13
CA VAL A 16 -14.27 -3.41 1.78
C VAL A 16 -13.82 -4.83 1.47
N GLN A 17 -14.50 -5.48 0.53
CA GLN A 17 -14.19 -6.85 0.13
C GLN A 17 -12.90 -6.90 -0.71
N HIS A 18 -12.34 -8.10 -0.86
CA HIS A 18 -11.11 -8.33 -1.62
C HIS A 18 -11.20 -7.92 -3.09
N ASP A 19 -12.40 -7.91 -3.66
CA ASP A 19 -12.68 -7.47 -5.04
C ASP A 19 -12.89 -5.95 -5.16
N GLY A 20 -12.78 -5.20 -4.05
CA GLY A 20 -12.99 -3.76 -3.98
C GLY A 20 -14.46 -3.35 -3.83
N THR A 21 -15.40 -4.30 -3.75
CA THR A 21 -16.81 -3.99 -3.47
C THR A 21 -16.99 -3.55 -2.01
N ILE A 22 -17.93 -2.65 -1.80
CA ILE A 22 -18.24 -2.10 -0.47
C ILE A 22 -19.57 -2.70 -0.01
N ALA A 23 -19.55 -3.39 1.12
CA ALA A 23 -20.74 -3.85 1.81
C ALA A 23 -21.02 -2.96 3.02
N GLU A 24 -22.27 -2.52 3.18
CA GLU A 24 -22.72 -1.73 4.33
C GLU A 24 -23.94 -2.38 4.96
N PHE A 25 -23.90 -2.54 6.28
CA PHE A 25 -25.00 -3.13 7.05
C PHE A 25 -25.04 -2.58 8.48
N ASP A 26 -26.21 -2.68 9.10
CA ASP A 26 -26.40 -2.24 10.47
C ASP A 26 -26.06 -3.39 11.44
N ILE A 27 -25.42 -3.06 12.56
CA ILE A 27 -25.04 -4.02 13.60
C ILE A 27 -25.36 -3.50 15.00
N GLN A 28 -25.65 -4.40 15.92
CA GLN A 28 -25.73 -4.06 17.34
C GLN A 28 -24.35 -4.17 17.98
N ALA A 29 -23.87 -3.06 18.54
CA ALA A 29 -22.58 -3.01 19.20
C ALA A 29 -22.62 -2.12 20.45
N GLN A 30 -21.67 -2.34 21.34
CA GLN A 30 -21.44 -1.50 22.51
C GLN A 30 -19.98 -1.07 22.56
N ASP A 31 -19.73 0.23 22.38
CA ASP A 31 -18.42 0.83 22.58
C ASP A 31 -18.15 0.98 24.08
N LEU A 32 -17.14 0.26 24.59
CA LEU A 32 -16.69 0.30 25.98
C LEU A 32 -15.49 1.26 26.17
N GLY A 33 -15.15 2.04 25.15
CA GLY A 33 -14.05 2.99 25.16
C GLY A 33 -12.70 2.39 24.75
N HIS A 34 -11.68 3.23 24.69
CA HIS A 34 -10.35 2.87 24.15
C HIS A 34 -9.67 1.73 24.93
N GLU A 35 -9.83 1.69 26.25
CA GLU A 35 -9.21 0.64 27.09
C GLU A 35 -9.83 -0.74 26.89
N HIS A 36 -11.16 -0.80 26.74
CA HIS A 36 -11.91 -2.06 26.69
C HIS A 36 -12.37 -2.46 25.29
N GLY A 37 -12.29 -1.55 24.31
CA GLY A 37 -12.67 -1.81 22.92
C GLY A 37 -14.17 -1.75 22.69
N ILE A 38 -14.62 -2.43 21.65
CA ILE A 38 -16.03 -2.53 21.26
C ILE A 38 -16.47 -4.00 21.29
N THR A 39 -17.70 -4.24 21.71
CA THR A 39 -18.27 -5.58 21.79
C THR A 39 -19.51 -5.72 20.92
N PHE A 40 -19.72 -6.93 20.42
CA PHE A 40 -20.80 -7.32 19.53
C PHE A 40 -21.44 -8.63 20.00
N ALA A 41 -22.57 -8.98 19.40
CA ALA A 41 -23.15 -10.31 19.57
C ALA A 41 -22.14 -11.40 19.16
N VAL A 42 -22.28 -12.58 19.75
CA VAL A 42 -21.37 -13.72 19.51
C VAL A 42 -21.38 -14.20 18.05
N ASP A 43 -22.49 -13.98 17.35
CA ASP A 43 -22.73 -14.32 15.95
C ASP A 43 -22.60 -13.12 15.01
N ALA A 44 -22.04 -12.01 15.49
CA ALA A 44 -21.78 -10.81 14.70
C ALA A 44 -20.81 -11.12 13.55
N ASP A 45 -21.26 -10.87 12.32
CA ASP A 45 -20.42 -10.92 11.12
C ASP A 45 -19.54 -9.66 11.07
N ILE A 46 -18.39 -9.73 11.75
CA ILE A 46 -17.36 -8.69 11.77
C ILE A 46 -15.97 -9.26 11.55
N GLU A 47 -15.14 -8.51 10.84
CA GLU A 47 -13.78 -8.89 10.47
C GLU A 47 -12.78 -7.78 10.84
N ASP A 48 -11.51 -8.18 10.97
CA ASP A 48 -10.42 -7.23 11.15
C ASP A 48 -10.34 -6.26 9.95
N GLY A 49 -10.32 -4.96 10.25
CA GLY A 49 -10.32 -3.90 9.25
C GLY A 49 -11.69 -3.33 8.88
N ASP A 50 -12.79 -3.92 9.35
CA ASP A 50 -14.13 -3.34 9.21
C ASP A 50 -14.20 -1.94 9.84
N GLU A 51 -14.97 -1.05 9.21
CA GLU A 51 -15.21 0.31 9.74
C GLU A 51 -16.60 0.41 10.36
N VAL A 52 -16.66 0.63 11.67
CA VAL A 52 -17.90 0.78 12.43
C VAL A 52 -18.13 2.26 12.77
N THR A 53 -19.27 2.79 12.36
CA THR A 53 -19.64 4.19 12.59
C THR A 53 -20.72 4.28 13.67
N ASP A 54 -20.38 5.00 14.74
CA ASP A 54 -21.26 5.32 15.86
C ASP A 54 -21.74 6.78 15.81
N ALA A 55 -23.05 7.00 15.94
CA ALA A 55 -23.68 8.33 15.93
C ALA A 55 -23.83 8.87 17.36
N LEU A 56 -22.93 9.74 17.81
CA LEU A 56 -22.89 10.24 19.19
C LEU A 56 -24.07 11.19 19.51
N PRO A 57 -24.50 11.31 20.78
CA PRO A 57 -25.61 12.17 21.20
C PRO A 57 -25.43 13.66 20.86
N ASN A 58 -24.20 14.10 20.63
CA ASN A 58 -23.86 15.46 20.25
C ASN A 58 -24.01 15.74 18.73
N GLY A 59 -24.58 14.79 17.97
CA GLY A 59 -24.79 14.88 16.53
C GLY A 59 -23.53 14.61 15.68
N LYS A 60 -22.40 14.25 16.29
CA LYS A 60 -21.17 13.87 15.57
C LYS A 60 -21.13 12.36 15.35
N THR A 61 -20.40 11.94 14.32
CA THR A 61 -20.11 10.53 14.09
C THR A 61 -18.68 10.18 14.54
N LYS A 62 -18.52 9.01 15.12
CA LYS A 62 -17.24 8.38 15.45
C LYS A 62 -17.09 7.14 14.58
N THR A 63 -16.13 7.15 13.66
CA THR A 63 -15.80 5.97 12.86
C THR A 63 -14.63 5.25 13.52
N MET A 64 -14.73 3.94 13.64
CA MET A 64 -13.79 3.07 14.34
C MET A 64 -13.39 1.95 13.39
N ARG A 65 -12.10 1.79 13.12
CA ARG A 65 -11.59 0.66 12.35
C ARG A 65 -11.24 -0.48 13.28
N LEU A 66 -11.88 -1.63 13.12
CA LEU A 66 -11.71 -2.78 14.00
C LEU A 66 -10.32 -3.42 13.82
N ARG A 67 -9.79 -3.88 14.94
CA ARG A 67 -8.51 -4.59 15.10
C ARG A 67 -8.69 -5.70 16.11
N GLU A 68 -7.96 -6.79 15.96
CA GLU A 68 -7.93 -7.87 16.96
C GLU A 68 -9.34 -8.39 17.30
N VAL A 69 -10.18 -8.61 16.28
CA VAL A 69 -11.51 -9.18 16.42
C VAL A 69 -11.38 -10.62 16.93
N GLN A 70 -11.93 -10.89 18.11
CA GLN A 70 -11.87 -12.18 18.77
C GLN A 70 -13.22 -12.54 19.41
N VAL A 71 -13.64 -13.79 19.25
CA VAL A 71 -14.80 -14.32 19.97
C VAL A 71 -14.35 -14.75 21.35
N LEU A 72 -14.87 -14.09 22.39
CA LEU A 72 -14.45 -14.29 23.77
C LEU A 72 -15.33 -15.31 24.50
N GLN A 73 -14.69 -16.12 25.36
CA GLN A 73 -15.35 -17.11 26.21
C GLN A 73 -15.65 -16.55 27.59
N ASN A 74 -16.69 -17.07 28.23
CA ASN A 74 -17.09 -16.67 29.57
C ASN A 74 -16.00 -16.97 30.62
N PRO A 75 -15.46 -15.96 31.35
CA PRO A 75 -14.34 -16.14 32.27
C PRO A 75 -14.74 -16.60 33.68
N PHE A 76 -16.04 -16.82 33.98
CA PHE A 76 -16.47 -17.20 35.34
C PHE A 76 -16.33 -18.71 35.63
N PRO A 77 -15.85 -19.10 36.83
CA PRO A 77 -15.66 -20.50 37.21
C PRO A 77 -17.02 -21.20 37.30
N GLY A 78 -17.28 -22.14 36.38
CA GLY A 78 -18.54 -22.88 36.26
C GLY A 78 -19.22 -22.77 34.88
N GLY A 79 -18.71 -21.91 33.99
CA GLY A 79 -19.27 -21.66 32.65
C GLY A 79 -18.46 -22.22 31.49
N ASN A 80 -17.75 -23.35 31.67
CA ASN A 80 -16.84 -23.88 30.65
C ASN A 80 -17.56 -24.08 29.30
N ASN A 81 -16.99 -23.50 28.24
CA ASN A 81 -17.34 -23.63 26.83
C ASN A 81 -18.58 -22.87 26.30
N ARG A 82 -19.06 -21.81 26.97
CA ARG A 82 -20.05 -20.91 26.34
C ARG A 82 -19.38 -19.65 25.82
N LEU A 83 -19.38 -19.49 24.49
CA LEU A 83 -19.05 -18.24 23.81
C LEU A 83 -19.97 -17.12 24.36
N ASP A 84 -19.40 -15.96 24.70
CA ASP A 84 -20.12 -14.90 25.42
C ASP A 84 -20.42 -13.69 24.54
N HIS A 85 -19.43 -13.20 23.81
CA HIS A 85 -19.54 -12.05 22.89
C HIS A 85 -18.34 -12.00 21.96
N THR A 86 -18.45 -11.24 20.86
CA THR A 86 -17.29 -10.91 20.02
C THR A 86 -16.74 -9.57 20.46
N GLY A 87 -15.45 -9.51 20.78
CA GLY A 87 -14.75 -8.28 21.16
C GLY A 87 -13.78 -7.84 20.07
N ALA A 88 -13.56 -6.54 19.94
CA ALA A 88 -12.55 -6.00 19.05
C ALA A 88 -11.89 -4.76 19.68
N LYS A 89 -10.60 -4.58 19.43
CA LYS A 89 -9.93 -3.28 19.55
C LYS A 89 -10.28 -2.43 18.32
N TYR A 90 -10.02 -1.13 18.41
CA TYR A 90 -10.23 -0.27 17.27
C TYR A 90 -9.33 0.97 17.30
N ASP A 91 -9.04 1.48 16.11
CA ASP A 91 -8.47 2.80 15.90
C ASP A 91 -9.59 3.79 15.59
N VAL A 92 -9.63 4.95 16.25
CA VAL A 92 -10.61 5.99 15.92
C VAL A 92 -10.19 6.68 14.62
N VAL A 93 -10.98 6.44 13.56
CA VAL A 93 -10.89 7.17 12.30
C VAL A 93 -11.53 8.54 12.53
N SER A 94 -10.74 9.47 13.06
CA SER A 94 -11.19 10.83 13.33
C SER A 94 -11.72 11.48 12.04
N GLY A 95 -12.94 12.04 12.09
CA GLY A 95 -13.67 12.59 10.92
C GLY A 95 -13.03 13.80 10.21
N ARG A 96 -11.76 14.11 10.48
CA ARG A 96 -10.91 14.98 9.63
C ARG A 96 -10.03 14.20 8.65
N ALA A 97 -9.96 12.88 8.78
CA ALA A 97 -9.31 11.97 7.84
C ALA A 97 -10.34 11.28 6.93
N ALA A 98 -11.53 11.87 6.74
CA ALA A 98 -12.36 11.57 5.58
C ALA A 98 -11.57 12.03 4.34
N LEU A 99 -10.78 11.10 3.77
CA LEU A 99 -10.26 11.07 2.41
C LEU A 99 -10.16 12.46 1.76
N LYS A 100 -9.37 13.38 2.34
CA LYS A 100 -8.56 14.17 1.45
C LYS A 100 -7.61 13.13 0.90
N GLN A 101 -7.84 12.68 -0.33
CA GLN A 101 -6.70 12.31 -1.14
C GLN A 101 -5.68 13.42 -0.89
N PRO A 102 -4.54 13.11 -0.27
CA PRO A 102 -3.60 14.14 0.12
C PRO A 102 -3.37 14.96 -1.13
N THR A 103 -3.73 16.26 -1.07
CA THR A 103 -3.74 17.13 -2.24
C THR A 103 -2.47 16.84 -3.01
N PRO A 104 -2.53 16.37 -4.27
CA PRO A 104 -1.35 15.85 -4.94
C PRO A 104 -0.21 16.85 -4.80
N VAL A 105 0.76 16.51 -3.96
CA VAL A 105 1.85 17.43 -3.67
C VAL A 105 2.83 17.25 -4.80
N SER A 106 2.88 18.26 -5.66
CA SER A 106 3.93 18.33 -6.66
C SER A 106 5.26 18.52 -5.95
N LEU A 107 6.25 17.68 -6.28
CA LEU A 107 7.65 17.79 -5.89
C LEU A 107 8.43 18.33 -7.09
N PRO A 108 8.64 19.66 -7.19
CA PRO A 108 9.30 20.26 -8.35
C PRO A 108 10.70 19.67 -8.56
N GLY A 109 11.06 19.40 -9.81
CA GLY A 109 12.36 18.82 -10.20
C GLY A 109 12.38 17.29 -10.28
N LEU A 110 11.47 16.59 -9.60
CA LEU A 110 11.32 15.14 -9.73
C LEU A 110 10.55 14.75 -11.01
N HIS A 111 10.68 13.48 -11.41
CA HIS A 111 9.88 12.96 -12.51
C HIS A 111 8.39 12.97 -12.12
N PRO A 112 7.44 13.36 -13.01
CA PRO A 112 6.03 13.51 -12.65
C PRO A 112 5.41 12.26 -12.00
N LEU A 113 5.72 11.06 -12.51
CA LEU A 113 5.23 9.82 -11.91
C LEU A 113 5.78 9.55 -10.50
N VAL A 114 7.00 10.00 -10.19
CA VAL A 114 7.57 9.89 -8.84
C VAL A 114 6.91 10.91 -7.93
N SER A 115 6.78 12.15 -8.38
CA SER A 115 6.06 13.19 -7.65
C SER A 115 4.64 12.75 -7.28
N ASN A 116 3.91 12.17 -8.24
CA ASN A 116 2.54 11.70 -8.01
C ASN A 116 2.48 10.51 -7.05
N ALA A 117 3.44 9.59 -7.10
CA ALA A 117 3.46 8.41 -6.25
C ALA A 117 3.83 8.72 -4.79
N SER A 118 4.63 9.77 -4.56
CA SER A 118 5.34 9.97 -3.29
C SER A 118 5.10 11.31 -2.62
N GLY A 119 4.57 12.31 -3.34
CA GLY A 119 4.48 13.68 -2.86
C GLY A 119 3.69 13.83 -1.56
N SER A 120 2.58 13.11 -1.45
CA SER A 120 1.75 13.14 -0.25
C SER A 120 2.43 12.57 0.99
N GLN A 121 3.20 11.50 0.81
CA GLN A 121 3.91 10.80 1.87
C GLN A 121 5.08 11.67 2.35
N ILE A 122 5.80 12.32 1.43
CA ILE A 122 6.80 13.33 1.79
C ILE A 122 6.17 14.45 2.62
N ALA A 123 5.07 15.04 2.16
CA ALA A 123 4.43 16.17 2.84
C ALA A 123 3.85 15.82 4.22
N SER A 124 3.63 14.53 4.50
CA SER A 124 3.10 14.03 5.77
C SER A 124 4.15 13.33 6.64
N GLY A 125 5.43 13.33 6.24
CA GLY A 125 6.52 12.72 7.01
C GLY A 125 6.60 11.19 6.93
N HIS A 126 5.86 10.55 6.02
CA HIS A 126 5.86 9.10 5.81
C HIS A 126 6.92 8.71 4.78
N TYR A 127 8.20 8.93 5.11
CA TYR A 127 9.30 8.83 4.17
C TYR A 127 9.53 7.42 3.60
N ASP A 128 9.39 6.38 4.42
CA ASP A 128 9.48 5.00 3.94
C ASP A 128 8.39 4.66 2.93
N ASP A 129 7.15 5.10 3.19
CA ASP A 129 6.05 4.92 2.25
C ASP A 129 6.28 5.71 0.96
N ALA A 130 6.86 6.91 1.05
CA ALA A 130 7.19 7.72 -0.11
C ALA A 130 8.15 6.97 -1.06
N VAL A 131 9.22 6.39 -0.50
CA VAL A 131 10.22 5.62 -1.25
C VAL A 131 9.61 4.33 -1.81
N PHE A 132 8.87 3.58 -0.98
CA PHE A 132 8.19 2.36 -1.42
C PHE A 132 7.29 2.61 -2.63
N ASN A 133 6.45 3.64 -2.56
CA ASN A 133 5.51 3.98 -3.63
C ASN A 133 6.21 4.45 -4.91
N ALA A 134 7.32 5.19 -4.80
CA ALA A 134 8.11 5.59 -5.97
C ALA A 134 8.66 4.37 -6.74
N PHE A 135 9.29 3.43 -6.03
CA PHE A 135 9.88 2.26 -6.66
C PHE A 135 8.84 1.23 -7.10
N LYS A 136 7.68 1.18 -6.44
CA LYS A 136 6.51 0.45 -6.96
C LYS A 136 6.05 1.03 -8.29
N ALA A 137 5.93 2.36 -8.41
CA ALA A 137 5.54 3.00 -9.67
C ALA A 137 6.55 2.72 -10.80
N ILE A 138 7.85 2.60 -10.49
CA ILE A 138 8.87 2.16 -11.46
C ILE A 138 8.57 0.74 -11.94
N GLU A 139 8.35 -0.20 -11.01
CA GLU A 139 8.04 -1.60 -11.34
C GLU A 139 6.79 -1.71 -12.22
N ASP A 140 5.71 -1.01 -11.85
CA ASP A 140 4.46 -0.99 -12.60
C ASP A 140 4.68 -0.46 -14.03
N ARG A 141 5.48 0.61 -14.19
CA ARG A 141 5.81 1.17 -15.51
C ARG A 141 6.68 0.23 -16.33
N VAL A 142 7.65 -0.44 -15.71
CA VAL A 142 8.50 -1.44 -16.39
C VAL A 142 7.66 -2.59 -16.89
N GLN A 143 6.74 -3.12 -16.08
CA GLN A 143 5.82 -4.18 -16.49
C GLN A 143 4.97 -3.74 -17.69
N ALA A 144 4.39 -2.55 -17.65
CA ALA A 144 3.55 -2.03 -18.72
C ALA A 144 4.33 -1.88 -20.04
N LEU A 145 5.52 -1.26 -20.00
CA LEU A 145 6.34 -1.05 -21.19
C LEU A 145 6.89 -2.36 -21.78
N ALA A 146 7.18 -3.35 -20.93
CA ALA A 146 7.70 -4.64 -21.36
C ALA A 146 6.62 -5.67 -21.73
N GLY A 147 5.33 -5.29 -21.72
CA GLY A 147 4.22 -6.18 -22.07
C GLY A 147 3.92 -7.27 -21.04
N HIS A 148 4.12 -6.98 -19.75
CA HIS A 148 3.85 -7.87 -18.62
C HIS A 148 4.51 -9.26 -18.76
N PRO A 149 5.86 -9.31 -18.80
CA PRO A 149 6.57 -10.56 -19.01
C PRO A 149 6.29 -11.55 -17.88
N LYS A 150 6.19 -12.83 -18.25
CA LYS A 150 5.87 -13.94 -17.35
C LYS A 150 7.04 -14.90 -17.22
N ASN A 151 7.12 -15.58 -16.09
CA ASN A 151 8.08 -16.67 -15.89
C ASN A 151 7.66 -17.91 -16.73
N PRO A 152 8.51 -18.95 -16.83
CA PRO A 152 8.17 -20.18 -17.56
C PRO A 152 6.94 -20.94 -17.04
N LYS A 153 6.49 -20.66 -15.81
CA LYS A 153 5.28 -21.23 -15.19
C LYS A 153 4.02 -20.41 -15.51
N GLY A 154 4.15 -19.26 -16.16
CA GLY A 154 3.05 -18.36 -16.52
C GLY A 154 2.74 -17.28 -15.49
N ASP A 155 3.50 -17.17 -14.40
CA ASP A 155 3.28 -16.12 -13.38
C ASP A 155 3.90 -14.80 -13.82
N ALA A 156 3.26 -13.68 -13.46
CA ALA A 156 3.80 -12.34 -13.72
C ALA A 156 5.13 -12.14 -12.99
N LEU A 157 6.12 -11.55 -13.68
CA LEU A 157 7.40 -11.20 -13.08
C LEU A 157 7.27 -9.90 -12.27
N GLY A 158 7.92 -9.87 -11.10
CA GLY A 158 8.02 -8.68 -10.24
C GLY A 158 9.42 -8.50 -9.66
N GLY A 159 9.64 -7.36 -9.03
CA GLY A 159 10.87 -6.99 -8.33
C GLY A 159 12.15 -7.26 -9.14
N LYS A 160 13.17 -7.81 -8.47
CA LYS A 160 14.47 -8.15 -9.08
C LYS A 160 14.33 -9.05 -10.31
N GLY A 161 13.42 -10.03 -10.29
CA GLY A 161 13.23 -10.98 -11.39
C GLY A 161 12.78 -10.30 -12.67
N LEU A 162 11.82 -9.37 -12.56
CA LEU A 162 11.38 -8.53 -13.67
C LEU A 162 12.56 -7.72 -14.25
N MET A 163 13.29 -6.99 -13.41
CA MET A 163 14.37 -6.10 -13.86
C MET A 163 15.49 -6.89 -14.55
N THR A 164 15.76 -8.11 -14.09
CA THR A 164 16.76 -9.01 -14.69
C THR A 164 16.41 -9.39 -16.12
N VAL A 165 15.12 -9.70 -16.36
CA VAL A 165 14.63 -10.13 -17.68
C VAL A 165 14.50 -8.94 -18.62
N VAL A 166 13.90 -7.84 -18.16
CA VAL A 166 13.60 -6.69 -19.01
C VAL A 166 14.86 -5.97 -19.48
N PHE A 167 15.87 -5.84 -18.61
CA PHE A 167 17.12 -5.13 -18.92
C PHE A 167 18.29 -6.09 -19.14
N ASN A 168 18.02 -7.30 -19.61
CA ASN A 168 19.08 -8.25 -19.93
C ASN A 168 20.04 -7.66 -20.99
N GLU A 169 21.35 -7.79 -20.77
CA GLU A 169 22.36 -7.13 -21.60
C GLU A 169 22.41 -7.69 -23.02
N GLN A 170 22.09 -8.98 -23.18
CA GLN A 170 22.10 -9.68 -24.45
C GLN A 170 20.77 -9.50 -25.22
N SER A 171 19.65 -9.38 -24.51
CA SER A 171 18.30 -9.33 -25.08
C SER A 171 17.39 -8.41 -24.25
N SER A 172 17.72 -7.12 -24.22
CA SER A 172 16.92 -6.12 -23.50
C SER A 172 15.57 -5.91 -24.19
N LEU A 173 14.48 -5.97 -23.42
CA LEU A 173 13.14 -5.65 -23.91
C LEU A 173 12.93 -4.13 -24.00
N LEU A 174 13.68 -3.35 -23.21
CA LEU A 174 13.60 -1.89 -23.17
C LEU A 174 14.97 -1.27 -23.41
N ASP A 175 15.10 -0.40 -24.43
CA ASP A 175 16.33 0.37 -24.66
C ASP A 175 16.30 1.71 -23.91
N ILE A 176 16.98 1.75 -22.79
CA ILE A 176 17.11 2.90 -21.90
C ILE A 176 18.35 3.77 -22.17
N THR A 177 19.14 3.46 -23.20
CA THR A 177 20.45 4.08 -23.40
C THR A 177 20.37 5.54 -23.84
N SER A 178 21.47 6.29 -23.72
CA SER A 178 21.58 7.69 -24.14
C SER A 178 21.70 7.83 -25.65
N ASP A 179 21.02 8.82 -26.25
CA ASP A 179 20.99 9.00 -27.71
C ASP A 179 22.37 9.25 -28.33
N ASN A 180 23.25 9.95 -27.62
CA ASN A 180 24.59 10.30 -28.08
C ASN A 180 25.66 9.27 -27.69
N ALA A 181 25.28 8.13 -27.10
CA ALA A 181 26.22 7.10 -26.71
C ALA A 181 26.67 6.25 -27.91
N ASN A 182 27.97 5.97 -27.98
CA ASN A 182 28.52 4.97 -28.90
C ASN A 182 28.17 3.53 -28.45
N ALA A 183 28.48 2.53 -29.27
CA ALA A 183 28.11 1.13 -29.00
C ALA A 183 28.58 0.63 -27.62
N THR A 184 29.86 0.80 -27.29
CA THR A 184 30.44 0.39 -26.01
C THR A 184 29.82 1.14 -24.82
N GLN A 185 29.56 2.44 -24.97
CA GLN A 185 28.87 3.22 -23.93
C GLN A 185 27.45 2.73 -23.70
N ARG A 186 26.73 2.31 -24.76
CA ARG A 186 25.38 1.74 -24.63
C ARG A 186 25.38 0.41 -23.92
N GLU A 187 26.35 -0.46 -24.19
CA GLU A 187 26.52 -1.73 -23.48
C GLU A 187 26.73 -1.49 -21.97
N ASN A 188 27.66 -0.60 -21.63
CA ASN A 188 27.92 -0.22 -20.24
C ASN A 188 26.70 0.41 -19.56
N GLU A 189 25.95 1.27 -20.26
CA GLU A 189 24.72 1.84 -19.72
C GLU A 189 23.65 0.77 -19.49
N ARG A 190 23.47 -0.19 -20.41
CA ARG A 190 22.48 -1.27 -20.23
C ARG A 190 22.78 -2.08 -18.97
N GLU A 191 24.01 -2.54 -18.83
CA GLU A 191 24.43 -3.33 -17.66
C GLU A 191 24.34 -2.50 -16.36
N GLY A 192 24.90 -1.29 -16.36
CA GLY A 192 24.90 -0.43 -15.18
C GLY A 192 23.48 -0.09 -14.70
N PHE A 193 22.58 0.29 -15.62
CA PHE A 193 21.20 0.58 -15.24
C PHE A 193 20.41 -0.66 -14.87
N LYS A 194 20.66 -1.82 -15.48
CA LYS A 194 20.08 -3.09 -15.01
C LYS A 194 20.39 -3.29 -13.52
N PHE A 195 21.64 -3.09 -13.10
CA PHE A 195 21.99 -3.19 -11.68
C PHE A 195 21.31 -2.14 -10.82
N LEU A 196 21.16 -0.90 -11.29
CA LEU A 196 20.43 0.14 -10.57
C LEU A 196 18.94 -0.20 -10.41
N PHE A 197 18.27 -0.71 -11.46
CA PHE A 197 16.88 -1.15 -11.37
C PHE A 197 16.72 -2.35 -10.42
N MET A 198 17.60 -3.35 -10.53
CA MET A 198 17.61 -4.51 -9.63
C MET A 198 17.88 -4.11 -8.19
N GLY A 199 18.86 -3.22 -7.95
CA GLY A 199 19.23 -2.70 -6.64
C GLY A 199 18.10 -1.85 -6.03
N GLY A 200 17.44 -1.02 -6.83
CA GLY A 200 16.27 -0.25 -6.39
C GLY A 200 15.12 -1.16 -5.95
N ALA A 201 14.79 -2.18 -6.75
CA ALA A 201 13.77 -3.15 -6.37
C ALA A 201 14.15 -3.93 -5.10
N GLN A 202 15.37 -4.47 -5.04
CA GLN A 202 15.79 -5.36 -3.96
C GLN A 202 16.13 -4.64 -2.65
N GLY A 203 16.79 -3.49 -2.73
CA GLY A 203 17.35 -2.77 -1.58
C GLY A 203 16.52 -1.58 -1.13
N LEU A 204 15.80 -0.90 -2.05
CA LEU A 204 15.03 0.30 -1.70
C LEU A 204 13.54 0.01 -1.54
N ARG A 205 12.96 -0.83 -2.41
CA ARG A 205 11.54 -1.20 -2.34
C ARG A 205 11.26 -2.35 -1.37
N ASN A 206 11.88 -3.52 -1.59
CA ASN A 206 11.48 -4.74 -0.90
C ASN A 206 11.54 -4.66 0.64
N PRO A 207 12.59 -4.08 1.27
CA PRO A 207 12.61 -3.93 2.72
C PRO A 207 11.44 -3.10 3.26
N ARG A 208 11.01 -2.08 2.51
CA ARG A 208 9.87 -1.21 2.87
C ARG A 208 8.50 -1.83 2.57
N GLY A 209 8.45 -2.84 1.71
CA GLY A 209 7.21 -3.56 1.37
C GLY A 209 6.95 -4.84 2.18
N HIS A 210 7.99 -5.41 2.79
CA HIS A 210 7.91 -6.70 3.50
C HIS A 210 8.54 -6.69 4.89
N GLY A 211 9.29 -5.65 5.23
CA GLY A 211 9.97 -5.49 6.52
C GLY A 211 9.28 -4.49 7.45
N PRO A 212 9.85 -4.26 8.64
CA PRO A 212 9.39 -3.20 9.54
C PRO A 212 9.68 -1.81 8.93
N ASN A 213 9.06 -0.77 9.51
CA ASN A 213 9.41 0.61 9.21
C ASN A 213 10.91 0.84 9.49
N LEU A 214 11.64 1.41 8.52
CA LEU A 214 13.09 1.57 8.58
C LEU A 214 13.51 2.88 9.23
N GLY A 215 12.57 3.81 9.46
CA GLY A 215 12.84 5.11 10.04
C GLY A 215 13.65 6.01 9.12
N THR A 216 13.43 5.90 7.79
CA THR A 216 14.19 6.69 6.80
C THR A 216 13.99 8.18 7.05
N GLY A 217 15.10 8.94 7.11
CA GLY A 217 15.06 10.39 7.26
C GLY A 217 14.61 11.11 5.99
N GLU A 218 14.14 12.35 6.12
CA GLU A 218 13.67 13.16 4.97
C GLU A 218 14.72 13.30 3.87
N GLN A 219 15.95 13.65 4.23
CA GLN A 219 17.04 13.88 3.27
C GLN A 219 17.38 12.59 2.50
N GLU A 220 17.52 11.48 3.20
CA GLU A 220 17.81 10.18 2.59
C GLU A 220 16.65 9.74 1.67
N ALA A 221 15.40 9.96 2.08
CA ALA A 221 14.25 9.68 1.22
C ALA A 221 14.27 10.54 -0.04
N MET A 222 14.62 11.82 0.05
CA MET A 222 14.75 12.69 -1.13
C MET A 222 15.84 12.22 -2.10
N GLU A 223 16.97 11.71 -1.60
CA GLU A 223 18.03 11.10 -2.42
C GLU A 223 17.54 9.83 -3.13
N MET A 224 16.76 8.99 -2.45
CA MET A 224 16.13 7.82 -3.03
C MET A 224 15.07 8.19 -4.08
N LEU A 225 14.27 9.24 -3.84
CA LEU A 225 13.29 9.76 -4.80
C LEU A 225 13.95 10.43 -6.03
N ALA A 226 15.08 11.08 -5.84
CA ALA A 226 15.90 11.60 -6.93
C ALA A 226 16.45 10.44 -7.80
N THR A 227 16.90 9.35 -7.14
CA THR A 227 17.31 8.12 -7.82
C THR A 227 16.15 7.50 -8.60
N ALA A 228 14.97 7.37 -7.99
CA ALA A 228 13.77 6.88 -8.66
C ALA A 228 13.40 7.76 -9.88
N SER A 229 13.55 9.08 -9.76
CA SER A 229 13.30 10.02 -10.85
C SER A 229 14.28 9.84 -12.01
N LEU A 230 15.56 9.60 -11.72
CA LEU A 230 16.57 9.27 -12.74
C LEU A 230 16.17 8.00 -13.51
N LEU A 231 15.73 6.95 -12.81
CA LEU A 231 15.29 5.70 -13.43
C LEU A 231 14.04 5.89 -14.29
N MET A 232 13.05 6.66 -13.84
CA MET A 232 11.88 6.99 -14.66
C MET A 232 12.24 7.74 -15.95
N ARG A 233 13.19 8.67 -15.89
CA ARG A 233 13.68 9.38 -17.08
C ARG A 233 14.37 8.46 -18.08
N ARG A 234 14.98 7.37 -17.61
CA ARG A 234 15.49 6.31 -18.48
C ARG A 234 14.37 5.55 -19.19
N LEU A 235 13.26 5.29 -18.48
CA LEU A 235 12.07 4.68 -19.07
C LEU A 235 11.39 5.58 -20.10
N ASP A 236 11.42 6.91 -19.92
CA ASP A 236 10.91 7.86 -20.94
C ASP A 236 11.59 7.64 -22.30
N ARG A 237 12.91 7.40 -22.28
CA ARG A 237 13.68 7.13 -23.51
C ARG A 237 13.28 5.80 -24.15
N ALA A 238 13.11 4.76 -23.35
CA ALA A 238 12.65 3.47 -23.84
C ALA A 238 11.25 3.56 -24.46
N GLU A 239 10.33 4.26 -23.80
CA GLU A 239 8.98 4.49 -24.30
C GLU A 239 8.97 5.28 -25.62
N ALA A 240 9.79 6.33 -25.74
CA ALA A 240 9.91 7.08 -26.98
C ALA A 240 10.40 6.20 -28.15
N ARG A 241 11.33 5.28 -27.89
CA ARG A 241 11.84 4.34 -28.90
C ARG A 241 10.80 3.29 -29.30
N LEU A 242 10.04 2.76 -28.34
CA LEU A 242 8.94 1.83 -28.63
C LEU A 242 7.89 2.48 -29.55
N LYS A 243 7.56 3.76 -29.31
CA LYS A 243 6.62 4.52 -30.15
C LYS A 243 7.23 4.86 -31.52
N GLY A 244 8.52 5.18 -31.58
CA GLY A 244 9.23 5.49 -32.81
C GLY A 244 9.48 4.30 -33.73
N GLY A 245 9.49 3.07 -33.20
CA GLY A 245 9.63 1.82 -33.96
C GLY A 245 8.32 1.23 -34.47
N GLN A 246 7.17 1.90 -34.28
CA GLN A 246 5.85 1.46 -34.73
C GLN A 246 5.38 2.15 -36.03
N LEU A 247 6.30 2.76 -36.79
CA LEU A 247 6.08 3.31 -38.14
C LEU A 247 6.73 2.42 -39.20
#